data_AF-A0A3A8HYQ6-F1
#
_entry.id   AF-A0A3A8HYQ6-F1
#
_cell.length_a   1.000
_cell.length_b   1.000
_cell.length_c   1.000
_cell.angle_alpha   90.00
_cell.angle_beta   90.00
_cell.angle_gamma   90.00
#
_symmetry.space_group_name_H-M   'P 1'
#
loop_
_entity.id
_entity.type
_entity.pdbx_description
1 polymer ?
#
loop_
_entity_poly.entity_id
_entity_poly.type
_entity_poly.pdbx_seq_one_letter_code
_entity_poly.pdbx_strand_id
1 'polypeptide(L)'
;AMVAAPPPTIAQTPTPPPVTPTTVSDTPAKVETPVQPTAPGKTAVKTGGKAQAPSILQKPTDALAASKLKEAQAAAKNEDFDTAVRMAQQSYAAQNNLAAHHLAIQMRCQTKDLAAVRSEAAKIDKSHLTSRLITECQTHGIDL
;
A
#
# COMPACT_ATOMS: atom_id res chain seq x y z
N ALA A 1 -42.21 38.28 32.18
CA ALA A 1 -42.42 38.41 30.73
C ALA A 1 -41.30 37.64 30.03
N MET A 2 -41.67 36.64 29.24
CA MET A 2 -40.76 35.71 28.56
C MET A 2 -40.23 36.36 27.29
N VAL A 3 -38.91 36.37 27.09
CA VAL A 3 -38.27 36.69 25.81
C VAL A 3 -37.56 35.43 25.35
N ALA A 4 -37.94 34.97 24.15
CA ALA A 4 -37.60 33.69 23.56
C ALA A 4 -36.10 33.56 23.24
N ALA A 5 -35.53 32.37 23.51
CA ALA A 5 -34.20 31.99 23.07
C ALA A 5 -34.19 31.66 21.55
N PRO A 6 -33.10 31.97 20.82
CA PRO A 6 -32.98 31.64 19.40
C PRO A 6 -32.79 30.12 19.18
N PRO A 7 -33.24 29.57 18.04
CA PRO A 7 -33.08 28.15 17.72
C PRO A 7 -31.61 27.79 17.38
N PRO A 8 -31.22 26.50 17.48
CA PRO A 8 -29.86 26.05 17.18
C PRO A 8 -29.57 26.03 15.66
N THR A 9 -28.38 26.50 15.28
CA THR A 9 -27.83 26.40 13.92
C THR A 9 -27.45 24.96 13.60
N ILE A 10 -28.07 24.38 12.56
CA ILE A 10 -27.67 23.09 12.00
C ILE A 10 -26.43 23.28 11.13
N ALA A 11 -25.37 22.53 11.43
CA ALA A 11 -24.13 22.50 10.67
C ALA A 11 -24.38 21.96 9.24
N GLN A 12 -24.00 22.73 8.22
CA GLN A 12 -24.05 22.31 6.82
C GLN A 12 -22.89 21.35 6.54
N THR A 13 -23.20 20.10 6.22
CA THR A 13 -22.26 19.10 5.71
C THR A 13 -21.91 19.44 4.25
N PRO A 14 -20.63 19.41 3.83
CA PRO A 14 -20.27 19.70 2.45
C PRO A 14 -20.77 18.62 1.48
N THR A 15 -21.46 19.04 0.43
CA THR A 15 -21.85 18.22 -0.74
C THR A 15 -20.62 17.81 -1.57
N PRO A 16 -20.52 16.56 -2.04
CA PRO A 16 -19.47 16.14 -2.97
C PRO A 16 -19.68 16.77 -4.37
N PRO A 17 -18.60 17.02 -5.14
CA PRO A 17 -18.72 17.55 -6.50
C PRO A 17 -19.32 16.50 -7.45
N PRO A 18 -20.14 16.92 -8.44
CA PRO A 18 -20.67 16.03 -9.46
C PRO A 18 -19.57 15.59 -10.45
N VAL A 19 -19.53 14.29 -10.76
CA VAL A 19 -18.69 13.72 -11.82
C VAL A 19 -19.40 13.85 -13.17
N THR A 20 -18.80 14.58 -14.11
CA THR A 20 -19.25 14.68 -15.50
C THR A 20 -18.59 13.58 -16.34
N PRO A 21 -19.34 12.73 -17.07
CA PRO A 21 -18.76 11.82 -18.05
C PRO A 21 -18.58 12.55 -19.39
N THR A 22 -17.34 12.67 -19.87
CA THR A 22 -17.07 13.14 -21.24
C THR A 22 -16.75 11.93 -22.12
N THR A 23 -17.71 11.54 -22.95
CA THR A 23 -17.56 10.61 -24.05
C THR A 23 -17.64 11.41 -25.35
N VAL A 24 -16.55 11.53 -26.12
CA VAL A 24 -16.66 11.66 -27.58
C VAL A 24 -15.38 11.17 -28.26
N SER A 25 -15.55 10.23 -29.18
CA SER A 25 -14.58 9.74 -30.15
C SER A 25 -14.36 10.76 -31.27
N ASP A 26 -13.14 10.86 -31.80
CA ASP A 26 -12.90 11.21 -33.20
C ASP A 26 -11.47 10.78 -33.65
N THR A 27 -11.37 10.14 -34.82
CA THR A 27 -10.14 9.72 -35.55
C THR A 27 -10.29 10.35 -36.95
N PRO A 28 -9.27 10.89 -37.66
CA PRO A 28 -8.18 10.11 -38.33
C PRO A 28 -6.83 10.91 -38.44
N ALA A 29 -5.66 10.43 -38.87
CA ALA A 29 -5.32 9.66 -40.08
C ALA A 29 -3.89 9.06 -40.04
N LYS A 30 -3.80 7.79 -40.47
CA LYS A 30 -2.90 7.19 -41.49
C LYS A 30 -1.42 7.66 -41.60
N VAL A 31 -0.49 6.75 -41.27
CA VAL A 31 0.69 6.44 -42.10
C VAL A 31 0.87 4.92 -42.17
N GLU A 32 0.98 4.42 -43.40
CA GLU A 32 1.11 3.01 -43.77
C GLU A 32 2.47 2.39 -43.42
N THR A 33 2.40 1.09 -43.15
CA THR A 33 3.44 0.09 -42.87
C THR A 33 4.60 0.01 -43.87
N PRO A 34 5.71 -0.65 -43.50
CA PRO A 34 5.95 -1.95 -44.11
C PRO A 34 6.23 -3.08 -43.10
N VAL A 35 5.55 -4.19 -43.34
CA VAL A 35 5.75 -5.50 -42.73
C VAL A 35 6.91 -6.19 -43.46
N GLN A 36 7.86 -6.82 -42.75
CA GLN A 36 8.40 -8.12 -43.17
C GLN A 36 8.99 -8.92 -41.99
N PRO A 37 8.83 -10.27 -41.93
CA PRO A 37 8.93 -11.09 -40.72
C PRO A 37 10.23 -11.92 -40.64
N THR A 38 10.47 -12.64 -39.52
CA THR A 38 10.67 -14.12 -39.44
C THR A 38 11.23 -14.58 -38.07
N ALA A 39 10.35 -15.20 -37.26
CA ALA A 39 10.53 -16.39 -36.39
C ALA A 39 11.51 -16.37 -35.18
N PRO A 40 11.58 -17.46 -34.36
CA PRO A 40 10.54 -17.99 -33.48
C PRO A 40 11.07 -18.15 -32.03
N GLY A 41 10.31 -17.71 -31.03
CA GLY A 41 10.72 -17.87 -29.63
C GLY A 41 9.53 -17.92 -28.70
N LYS A 42 8.85 -19.07 -28.66
CA LYS A 42 7.83 -19.37 -27.67
C LYS A 42 8.44 -19.27 -26.26
N THR A 43 8.05 -18.24 -25.52
CA THR A 43 7.81 -18.38 -24.08
C THR A 43 6.52 -17.65 -23.77
N ALA A 44 5.42 -18.23 -24.27
CA ALA A 44 4.14 -18.09 -23.59
C ALA A 44 4.35 -18.70 -22.20
N VAL A 45 4.68 -17.85 -21.21
CA VAL A 45 4.65 -18.24 -19.81
C VAL A 45 3.19 -18.58 -19.54
N LYS A 46 2.89 -19.87 -19.58
CA LYS A 46 1.64 -20.45 -19.14
C LYS A 46 1.60 -20.28 -17.63
N THR A 47 1.24 -19.10 -17.13
CA THR A 47 0.78 -18.94 -15.75
C THR A 47 -0.63 -19.49 -15.68
N GLY A 48 -0.71 -20.82 -15.82
CA GLY A 48 -1.89 -21.59 -15.47
C GLY A 48 -2.21 -21.32 -14.01
N GLY A 49 -3.40 -20.79 -13.79
CA GLY A 49 -3.91 -20.42 -12.48
C GLY A 49 -3.75 -21.55 -11.48
N LYS A 50 -2.96 -21.28 -10.45
CA LYS A 50 -3.39 -21.61 -9.10
C LYS A 50 -3.72 -20.27 -8.47
N ALA A 51 -5.00 -20.00 -8.26
CA ALA A 51 -5.41 -19.11 -7.19
C ALA A 51 -4.88 -19.77 -5.90
N GLN A 52 -3.62 -19.48 -5.59
CA GLN A 52 -3.07 -19.73 -4.27
C GLN A 52 -3.94 -18.91 -3.33
N ALA A 53 -4.22 -19.48 -2.14
CA ALA A 53 -4.74 -18.75 -0.98
C ALA A 53 -4.11 -17.35 -0.89
N PRO A 54 -4.70 -16.33 -0.26
CA PRO A 54 -4.17 -14.96 -0.24
C PRO A 54 -2.76 -14.94 0.36
N SER A 55 -1.78 -15.24 -0.47
CA SER A 55 -0.38 -15.39 -0.14
C SER A 55 0.13 -13.98 -0.18
N ILE A 56 0.52 -13.49 0.99
CA ILE A 56 1.16 -12.20 1.10
C ILE A 56 2.35 -12.21 0.14
N LEU A 57 2.30 -11.38 -0.90
CA LEU A 57 3.36 -11.32 -1.89
C LEU A 57 4.62 -10.78 -1.22
N GLN A 58 5.77 -11.43 -1.42
CA GLN A 58 6.99 -10.97 -0.76
C GLN A 58 7.41 -9.56 -1.22
N LYS A 59 7.17 -9.24 -2.49
CA LYS A 59 7.32 -7.90 -3.06
C LYS A 59 6.03 -7.49 -3.76
N PRO A 60 5.66 -6.20 -3.72
CA PRO A 60 4.54 -5.71 -4.50
C PRO A 60 4.82 -5.83 -6.00
N THR A 61 3.83 -6.31 -6.75
CA THR A 61 3.80 -6.28 -8.23
C THR A 61 3.01 -5.09 -8.76
N ASP A 62 2.11 -4.54 -7.93
CA ASP A 62 1.39 -3.33 -8.23
C ASP A 62 2.32 -2.11 -8.19
N ALA A 63 2.20 -1.23 -9.20
CA ALA A 63 3.09 -0.09 -9.37
C ALA A 63 2.93 0.94 -8.25
N LEU A 64 1.70 1.13 -7.75
CA LEU A 64 1.44 2.04 -6.63
C LEU A 64 2.01 1.47 -5.34
N ALA A 65 1.77 0.19 -5.05
CA ALA A 65 2.32 -0.49 -3.88
C ALA A 65 3.86 -0.48 -3.90
N ALA A 66 4.49 -0.70 -5.05
CA ALA A 66 5.93 -0.62 -5.22
C ALA A 66 6.48 0.80 -5.01
N SER A 67 5.81 1.82 -5.55
CA SER A 67 6.18 3.23 -5.30
C SER A 67 6.11 3.56 -3.82
N LYS A 68 5.02 3.19 -3.14
CA LYS A 68 4.84 3.47 -1.71
C LYS A 68 5.83 2.72 -0.83
N LEU A 69 6.18 1.49 -1.17
CA LEU A 69 7.24 0.77 -0.46
C LEU A 69 8.61 1.47 -0.62
N LYS A 70 8.91 2.00 -1.81
CA LYS A 70 10.15 2.76 -2.05
C LYS A 70 10.18 4.07 -1.27
N GLU A 71 9.06 4.80 -1.23
CA GLU A 71 8.90 6.00 -0.39
C GLU A 71 9.08 5.67 1.10
N ALA A 72 8.50 4.57 1.57
CA ALA A 72 8.66 4.10 2.95
C ALA A 72 10.12 3.81 3.31
N GLN A 73 10.84 3.13 2.41
CA GLN A 73 12.27 2.84 2.59
C GLN A 73 13.13 4.11 2.57
N ALA A 74 12.76 5.10 1.75
CA ALA A 74 13.45 6.38 1.72
C ALA A 74 13.24 7.15 3.03
N ALA A 75 12.02 7.21 3.54
CA ALA A 75 11.70 7.83 4.82
C ALA A 75 12.42 7.13 5.99
N ALA A 76 12.45 5.79 6.00
CA ALA A 76 13.17 5.00 7.00
C ALA A 76 14.67 5.33 7.04
N LYS A 77 15.31 5.52 5.87
CA LYS A 77 16.72 5.92 5.78
C LYS A 77 16.98 7.33 6.27
N ASN A 78 15.97 8.20 6.23
CA ASN A 78 16.01 9.56 6.76
C ASN A 78 15.56 9.64 8.22
N GLU A 79 15.41 8.50 8.90
CA GLU A 79 14.94 8.38 10.30
C GLU A 79 13.52 8.97 10.52
N ASP A 80 12.75 9.16 9.44
CA ASP A 80 11.35 9.56 9.50
C ASP A 80 10.47 8.31 9.62
N PHE A 81 10.42 7.77 10.84
CA PHE A 81 9.75 6.50 11.13
C PHE A 81 8.23 6.58 10.95
N ASP A 82 7.58 7.69 11.29
CA ASP A 82 6.14 7.85 11.12
C ASP A 82 5.74 7.92 9.65
N THR A 83 6.49 8.67 8.83
CA THR A 83 6.26 8.67 7.38
C THR A 83 6.56 7.30 6.79
N ALA A 84 7.63 6.63 7.22
CA ALA A 84 7.98 5.29 6.76
C ALA A 84 6.85 4.29 7.03
N VAL A 85 6.31 4.27 8.25
CA VAL A 85 5.16 3.43 8.59
C VAL A 85 3.96 3.79 7.73
N ARG A 86 3.59 5.07 7.63
CA ARG A 86 2.42 5.49 6.85
C ARG A 86 2.52 5.04 5.38
N MET A 87 3.68 5.20 4.75
CA MET A 87 3.88 4.77 3.36
C MET A 87 3.88 3.24 3.22
N ALA A 88 4.44 2.51 4.20
CA ALA A 88 4.37 1.06 4.24
C ALA A 88 2.91 0.58 4.35
N GLN A 89 2.09 1.22 5.20
CA GLN A 89 0.67 0.94 5.34
C GLN A 89 -0.10 1.18 4.03
N GLN A 90 0.19 2.29 3.34
CA GLN A 90 -0.38 2.56 2.02
C GLN A 90 0.01 1.50 0.99
N SER A 91 1.24 0.99 1.05
CA SER A 91 1.72 -0.08 0.16
C SER A 91 0.94 -1.37 0.37
N TYR A 92 0.81 -1.85 1.61
CA TYR A 92 0.05 -3.09 1.85
C TYR A 92 -1.46 -2.93 1.72
N ALA A 93 -1.99 -1.71 1.86
CA ALA A 93 -3.39 -1.40 1.58
C ALA A 93 -3.69 -1.41 0.06
N ALA A 94 -2.75 -0.95 -0.76
CA ALA A 94 -2.85 -1.04 -2.22
C ALA A 94 -2.70 -2.49 -2.70
N GLN A 95 -1.74 -3.23 -2.13
CA GLN A 95 -1.57 -4.65 -2.40
C GLN A 95 -0.94 -5.34 -1.19
N ASN A 96 -1.64 -6.32 -0.61
CA ASN A 96 -1.14 -7.02 0.57
C ASN A 96 0.23 -7.68 0.29
N ASN A 97 1.30 -7.11 0.85
CA ASN A 97 2.68 -7.49 0.57
C ASN A 97 3.54 -7.50 1.84
N LEU A 98 4.45 -8.47 1.91
CA LEU A 98 5.14 -8.82 3.14
C LEU A 98 6.25 -7.82 3.45
N ALA A 99 6.92 -7.31 2.42
CA ALA A 99 7.96 -6.31 2.57
C ALA A 99 7.44 -5.04 3.26
N ALA A 100 6.22 -4.60 2.94
CA ALA A 100 5.59 -3.46 3.59
C ALA A 100 5.26 -3.74 5.06
N HIS A 101 4.69 -4.91 5.39
CA HIS A 101 4.43 -5.30 6.77
C HIS A 101 5.72 -5.40 7.60
N HIS A 102 6.76 -6.04 7.06
CA HIS A 102 8.07 -6.13 7.72
C HIS A 102 8.66 -4.76 8.00
N LEU A 103 8.61 -3.86 7.02
CA LEU A 103 9.12 -2.50 7.19
C LEU A 103 8.33 -1.75 8.26
N ALA A 104 6.99 -1.82 8.25
CA ALA A 104 6.16 -1.17 9.25
C ALA A 104 6.47 -1.65 10.67
N ILE A 105 6.58 -2.98 10.87
CA ILE A 105 6.94 -3.56 12.17
C ILE A 105 8.34 -3.12 12.59
N GLN A 106 9.31 -3.15 11.68
CA GLN A 106 10.68 -2.73 11.97
C GLN A 106 10.73 -1.28 12.46
N MET A 107 10.05 -0.38 11.74
CA MET A 107 10.01 1.04 12.12
C MET A 107 9.33 1.25 13.46
N ARG A 108 8.24 0.52 13.76
CA ARG A 108 7.58 0.58 15.08
C ARG A 108 8.48 0.05 16.20
N CYS A 109 9.34 -0.93 15.92
CA CYS A 109 10.32 -1.40 16.89
C CYS A 109 11.37 -0.33 17.21
N GLN A 110 11.77 0.48 16.21
CA GLN A 110 12.69 1.60 16.44
C GLN A 110 12.06 2.75 17.24
N THR A 111 10.76 3.01 17.06
CA THR A 111 10.03 4.00 17.86
C THR A 111 9.70 3.52 19.28
N LYS A 112 10.05 2.28 19.64
CA LYS A 112 9.79 1.64 20.94
C LYS A 112 8.31 1.61 21.34
N ASP A 113 7.40 1.68 20.37
CA ASP A 113 5.97 1.66 20.61
C ASP A 113 5.45 0.22 20.61
N LEU A 114 5.45 -0.41 21.79
CA LEU A 114 4.98 -1.77 22.00
C LEU A 114 3.55 -2.01 21.51
N ALA A 115 2.64 -1.04 21.69
CA ALA A 115 1.25 -1.19 21.32
C ALA A 115 1.11 -1.20 19.80
N ALA A 116 1.78 -0.27 19.12
CA ALA A 116 1.78 -0.20 17.67
C ALA A 116 2.50 -1.39 17.02
N VAL A 117 3.63 -1.83 17.57
CA VAL A 117 4.35 -3.02 17.09
C VAL A 117 3.45 -4.25 17.12
N ARG A 118 2.80 -4.52 18.26
CA ARG A 118 1.90 -5.67 18.40
C ARG A 118 0.70 -5.57 17.46
N SER A 119 0.14 -4.38 17.29
CA SER A 119 -0.96 -4.16 16.37
C SER A 119 -0.57 -4.39 14.91
N GLU A 120 0.65 -4.02 14.50
CA GLU A 120 1.14 -4.29 13.14
C GLU A 120 1.51 -5.77 12.97
N ALA A 121 2.18 -6.38 13.96
CA ALA A 121 2.53 -7.80 13.91
C ALA A 121 1.30 -8.72 13.85
N ALA A 122 0.19 -8.33 14.48
CA ALA A 122 -1.06 -9.09 14.42
C ALA A 122 -1.73 -9.10 13.03
N LYS A 123 -1.29 -8.26 12.09
CA LYS A 123 -1.83 -8.20 10.71
C LYS A 123 -1.23 -9.27 9.80
N ILE A 124 -0.16 -9.92 10.23
CA ILE A 124 0.49 -11.01 9.50
C ILE A 124 0.61 -12.24 10.39
N ASP A 125 0.61 -13.43 9.80
CA ASP A 125 0.85 -14.64 10.57
C ASP A 125 2.26 -14.66 11.17
N LYS A 126 2.40 -15.29 12.33
CA LYS A 126 3.71 -15.47 12.99
C LYS A 126 4.72 -16.20 12.12
N SER A 127 4.26 -17.06 11.20
CA SER A 127 5.10 -17.75 10.21
C SER A 127 5.78 -16.79 9.22
N HIS A 128 5.25 -15.59 9.07
CA HIS A 128 5.80 -14.55 8.22
C HIS A 128 6.74 -13.61 8.96
N LEU A 129 6.83 -13.67 10.30
CA LEU A 129 7.84 -12.93 11.06
C LEU A 129 9.21 -13.59 10.86
N THR A 130 10.19 -12.81 10.41
CA THR A 130 11.55 -13.30 10.26
C THR A 130 12.29 -13.23 11.59
N SER A 131 13.16 -14.20 11.86
CA SER A 131 13.98 -14.19 13.08
C SER A 131 14.77 -12.89 13.23
N ARG A 132 15.24 -12.31 12.11
CA ARG A 132 15.93 -11.01 12.11
C ARG A 132 15.05 -9.90 12.68
N LEU A 133 13.78 -9.82 12.25
CA LEU A 133 12.85 -8.81 12.72
C LEU A 133 12.53 -9.00 14.21
N ILE A 134 12.32 -10.25 14.64
CA ILE A 134 12.11 -10.59 16.05
C ILE A 134 13.31 -10.17 16.90
N THR A 135 14.53 -10.52 16.48
CA THR A 135 15.75 -10.13 17.18
C THR A 135 15.92 -8.61 17.23
N GLU A 136 15.64 -7.90 16.14
CA GLU A 136 15.70 -6.43 16.13
C GLU A 136 14.69 -5.81 17.10
N CYS A 137 13.47 -6.32 17.16
CA CYS A 137 12.50 -5.84 18.15
C CYS A 137 12.93 -6.18 19.59
N GLN A 138 13.55 -7.35 19.82
CA GLN A 138 14.07 -7.74 21.12
C GLN A 138 15.25 -6.87 21.60
N THR A 139 16.13 -6.39 20.71
CA THR A 139 17.18 -5.43 21.10
C THR A 139 16.59 -4.10 21.58
N HIS A 140 15.38 -3.78 21.16
CA HIS A 140 14.61 -2.63 21.62
C HIS A 140 13.68 -2.94 22.81
N GLY A 141 13.74 -4.16 23.37
CA GLY A 141 12.95 -4.58 24.53
C GLY A 141 11.53 -5.03 24.19
N ILE A 142 11.27 -5.38 22.93
CA ILE A 142 9.95 -5.76 22.42
C ILE A 142 9.91 -7.24 22.05
N ASP A 143 8.92 -7.96 22.57
CA ASP A 143 8.68 -9.37 22.25
C ASP A 143 7.44 -9.52 21.35
N LEU A 144 7.58 -10.31 20.28
CA LEU A 144 6.67 -10.42 19.13
C LEU A 144 6.00 -11.80 19.01
#